data_AF-A0A932CQ41-F1
#
_entry.id   AF-A0A932CQ41-F1
#
_cell.length_a   1.000
_cell.length_b   1.000
_cell.length_c   1.000
_cell.angle_alpha   90.00
_cell.angle_beta   90.00
_cell.angle_gamma   90.00
#
_symmetry.space_group_name_H-M   'P 1'
#
loop_
_entity.id
_entity.type
_entity.pdbx_description
1 polymer ?
#
loop_
_entity_poly.entity_id
_entity_poly.type
_entity_poly.pdbx_seq_one_letter_code
_entity_poly.pdbx_strand_id
1 'polypeptide(L)' 'MKTVILLTISNIFMTIAWYGHLKYKESPLWKVILISWLIAFVEYCFQVPANRIG' A
#
# COMPACT_ATOMS: atom_id res chain seq x y z
N MET A 1 -19.62 -2.02 -7.45
CA MET A 1 -18.70 -1.28 -8.35
C MET A 1 -17.70 -0.41 -7.58
N LYS A 2 -18.13 0.54 -6.73
CA LYS A 2 -17.23 1.46 -5.99
C LYS A 2 -16.22 0.74 -5.08
N THR A 3 -16.66 -0.29 -4.35
CA THR A 3 -15.79 -1.12 -3.49
C THR A 3 -14.67 -1.81 -4.27
N VAL A 4 -14.98 -2.35 -5.46
CA VAL A 4 -14.00 -3.03 -6.32
C VAL A 4 -12.89 -2.07 -6.74
N ILE A 5 -13.24 -0.86 -7.17
CA ILE A 5 -12.26 0.16 -7.57
C ILE A 5 -11.35 0.55 -6.39
N LEU A 6 -11.92 0.78 -5.21
CA LEU A 6 -11.15 1.14 -4.02
C LEU A 6 -10.20 0.00 -3.58
N LEU A 7 -10.65 -1.26 -3.63
CA LEU A 7 -9.81 -2.41 -3.35
C LEU A 7 -8.70 -2.60 -4.39
N THR A 8 -8.99 -2.39 -5.68
CA THR A 8 -7.97 -2.41 -6.73
C THR A 8 -6.89 -1.36 -6.47
N ILE A 9 -7.28 -0.14 -6.10
CA ILE A 9 -6.34 0.94 -5.74
C ILE A 9 -5.49 0.53 -4.53
N SER A 10 -6.11 -0.03 -3.48
CA SER A 10 -5.39 -0.56 -2.30
C SER A 10 -4.33 -1.59 -2.69
N ASN A 11 -4.70 -2.52 -3.56
CA ASN A 11 -3.83 -3.62 -3.99
C ASN A 11 -2.63 -3.13 -4.84
N ILE A 12 -2.82 -2.06 -5.62
CA ILE A 12 -1.73 -1.41 -6.35
C ILE A 12 -0.69 -0.84 -5.38
N PHE A 13 -1.12 -0.10 -4.34
CA PHE A 13 -0.20 0.43 -3.34
C PHE A 13 0.59 -0.68 -2.63
N MET A 14 -0.08 -1.78 -2.29
CA MET A 14 0.59 -2.92 -1.67
C MET A 14 1.61 -3.58 -2.61
N THR A 15 1.27 -3.70 -3.90
CA THR A 15 2.21 -4.22 -4.92
C THR A 15 3.43 -3.32 -5.10
N ILE A 16 3.26 -1.99 -5.04
CA ILE A 16 4.36 -1.02 -5.08
C ILE A 16 5.27 -1.16 -3.86
N ALA A 17 4.71 -1.29 -2.66
CA ALA A 17 5.50 -1.50 -1.44
C ALA A 17 6.34 -2.79 -1.52
N TRP A 18 5.74 -3.87 -2.03
CA TRP A 18 6.41 -5.16 -2.20
C TRP A 18 7.53 -5.11 -3.24
N TYR A 19 7.28 -4.55 -4.43
CA TYR A 19 8.30 -4.39 -5.47
C TYR A 19 9.42 -3.44 -5.05
N GLY A 20 9.08 -2.36 -4.34
CA GLY A 20 10.06 -1.46 -3.74
C GLY A 20 10.97 -2.20 -2.76
N HIS A 21 10.40 -2.99 -1.85
CA HIS A 21 11.16 -3.80 -0.91
C HIS A 21 12.09 -4.81 -1.63
N LEU A 22 11.61 -5.50 -2.66
CA LEU A 22 12.41 -6.45 -3.43
C LEU A 22 13.50 -5.81 -4.30
N LYS A 23 13.27 -4.60 -4.82
CA LYS A 23 14.23 -3.87 -5.66
C LYS A 23 15.31 -3.18 -4.84
N TYR A 24 14.98 -2.74 -3.62
CA TYR A 24 15.86 -1.97 -2.75
C TYR A 24 16.34 -2.78 -1.52
N LYS A 25 16.79 -4.02 -1.73
CA LYS A 25 17.25 -4.91 -0.65
C LYS A 25 18.47 -4.38 0.12
N GLU A 26 19.34 -3.64 -0.56
CA GLU A 26 20.57 -3.04 -0.01
C GLU A 26 20.31 -1.66 0.62
N SER A 27 19.07 -1.14 0.54
CA SER A 27 18.75 0.16 1.13
C SER A 27 18.69 0.06 2.66
N PRO A 28 19.12 1.11 3.38
CA PRO A 28 19.15 1.09 4.83
C PRO A 28 17.73 0.86 5.40
N LEU A 29 17.62 -0.09 6.32
CA LEU A 29 16.35 -0.61 6.86
C LEU A 29 15.39 0.51 7.30
N TRP A 30 15.91 1.55 7.95
CA TRP A 30 15.09 2.66 8.43
C TRP A 30 14.35 3.39 7.30
N LYS A 31 14.97 3.56 6.11
CA LYS A 31 14.32 4.18 4.96
C LYS A 31 13.22 3.29 4.40
N VAL A 32 13.49 1.99 4.29
CA VAL A 32 12.51 1.00 3.78
C VAL A 32 11.30 0.96 4.71
N ILE A 33 11.52 0.89 6.03
CA ILE A 33 10.46 0.91 7.04
C ILE A 33 9.60 2.17 6.91
N LEU A 34 10.22 3.35 6.84
CA LEU A 34 9.51 4.63 6.80
C LEU A 34 8.67 4.77 5.51
N ILE A 35 9.24 4.40 4.36
CA ILE A 35 8.53 4.43 3.08
C ILE A 35 7.39 3.40 3.07
N SER A 36 7.62 2.17 3.55
CA SER A 36 6.57 1.15 3.66
C SER A 36 5.42 1.61 4.56
N TRP A 37 5.71 2.32 5.66
CA TRP A 37 4.68 2.89 6.53
C TRP A 37 3.84 3.97 5.84
N LEU A 38 4.47 4.85 5.07
CA LEU A 38 3.75 5.86 4.28
C LEU A 38 2.85 5.23 3.23
N ILE A 39 3.33 4.20 2.52
CA ILE A 39 2.53 3.50 1.51
C ILE A 39 1.36 2.76 2.18
N ALA A 40 1.59 2.09 3.30
CA ALA A 40 0.54 1.41 4.07
C ALA A 40 -0.52 2.39 4.59
N PHE A 41 -0.14 3.60 5.01
CA PHE A 41 -1.10 4.62 5.42
C PHE A 41 -2.04 5.03 4.28
N VAL A 42 -1.48 5.27 3.08
CA VAL A 42 -2.28 5.63 1.89
C VAL A 42 -3.20 4.47 1.47
N GLU A 43 -2.68 3.24 1.48
CA GLU A 43 -3.44 2.01 1.24
C GLU A 43 -4.66 1.90 2.17
N TYR A 44 -4.45 2.12 3.48
CA TYR A 44 -5.51 2.07 4.49
C TYR A 44 -6.63 3.10 4.26
N CYS A 45 -6.29 4.30 3.78
CA CYS A 45 -7.27 5.34 3.45
C CYS A 45 -8.26 4.91 2.36
N PHE A 46 -7.87 3.99 1.48
CA PHE A 46 -8.77 3.43 0.47
C PHE A 46 -9.42 2.13 0.94
N GLN A 47 -8.69 1.29 1.66
CA GLN A 47 -9.19 0.00 2.14
C GLN A 47 -10.35 0.13 3.14
N VAL A 48 -10.24 1.04 4.12
CA VAL A 48 -11.29 1.23 5.15
C VAL A 48 -12.63 1.66 4.56
N PRO A 49 -12.72 2.71 3.71
CA PRO A 49 -13.99 3.06 3.08
C PRO A 49 -14.46 1.98 2.09
N ALA A 50 -13.55 1.28 1.40
CA ALA A 50 -13.95 0.14 0.57
C ALA A 50 -14.70 -0.92 1.40
N ASN A 51 -14.14 -1.30 2.54
CA ASN A 51 -14.70 -2.33 3.41
C ASN A 51 -15.92 -1.87 4.21
N ARG A 52 -16.18 -0.56 4.33
CA ARG A 52 -17.38 -0.01 4.98
C ARG A 52 -18.53 0.29 4.03
N ILE A 53 -18.24 0.52 2.75
CA ILE A 53 -19.25 0.83 1.71
C ILE A 53 -19.67 -0.46 0.97
N GLY A 54 -18.82 -1.50 1.01
CA GLY A 54 -19.12 -2.85 0.52
C GLY A 54 -20.08 -3.62 1.40
#